data_AF-M9RJ13-F1
#
_entry.id   AF-M9RJ13-F1
#
_cell.length_a   1.000
_cell.length_b   1.000
_cell.length_c   1.000
_cell.angle_alpha   90.00
_cell.angle_beta   90.00
_cell.angle_gamma   90.00
#
_symmetry.space_group_name_H-M   'P 1'
#
loop_
_entity.id
_entity.type
_entity.pdbx_description
1 polymer ?
#
loop_
_entity_poly.entity_id
_entity_poly.type
_entity_poly.pdbx_seq_one_letter_code
_entity_poly.pdbx_strand_id
1 'polypeptide(L)'
;MTVTETLVVDTVIGVDIAATGGADSVINAQEYDGGVTLTGGVSGGDTIVVTIDGTDYAAVVTDTTWILDASPDVITAGDYHTHDVVVTATDSAGNTSSASSTIIVDTVTSVTVGQSHEQ
;
A
#
# COMPACT_ATOMS: atom_id res chain seq x y z
N MET A 1 50.86 4.27 10.49
CA MET A 1 49.85 3.22 10.39
C MET A 1 48.57 3.90 9.96
N THR A 2 48.15 3.70 8.71
CA THR A 2 46.92 4.31 8.19
C THR A 2 45.76 3.50 8.72
N VAL A 3 44.87 4.13 9.50
CA VAL A 3 43.60 3.50 9.90
C VAL A 3 42.68 3.62 8.68
N THR A 4 42.23 2.48 8.16
CA THR A 4 41.17 2.46 7.15
C THR A 4 39.85 2.53 7.91
N GLU A 5 39.28 3.73 8.05
CA GLU A 5 37.88 3.87 8.43
C GLU A 5 37.03 3.51 7.20
N THR A 6 36.49 2.29 7.19
CA THR A 6 35.35 1.97 6.34
C THR A 6 34.13 2.70 6.89
N LEU A 7 33.84 3.87 6.33
CA LEU A 7 32.54 4.52 6.49
C LEU A 7 31.53 3.68 5.73
N VAL A 8 30.88 2.75 6.42
CA VAL A 8 29.59 2.22 5.95
C VAL A 8 28.59 3.35 6.14
N VAL A 9 28.14 3.95 5.03
CA VAL A 9 26.92 4.76 5.07
C VAL A 9 25.79 3.75 5.24
N ASP A 10 25.29 3.63 6.46
CA ASP A 10 24.12 2.83 6.77
C ASP A 10 22.90 3.70 6.48
N THR A 11 22.47 3.71 5.22
CA THR A 11 21.25 4.41 4.82
C THR A 11 20.07 3.54 5.25
N VAL A 12 19.52 3.85 6.42
CA VAL A 12 18.26 3.26 6.85
C VAL A 12 17.17 3.72 5.88
N ILE A 13 16.61 2.78 5.12
CA ILE A 13 15.48 3.06 4.22
C ILE A 13 14.20 3.12 5.06
N GLY A 14 13.51 4.27 5.05
CA GLY A 14 12.15 4.41 5.55
C GLY A 14 11.17 4.17 4.42
N VAL A 15 10.08 3.46 4.70
CA VAL A 15 8.97 3.29 3.76
C VAL A 15 7.65 3.42 4.53
N ASP A 16 6.75 4.25 4.02
CA ASP A 16 5.42 4.50 4.58
C ASP A 16 4.34 4.11 3.55
N ILE A 17 3.10 3.94 4.00
CA ILE A 17 1.96 3.54 3.15
C ILE A 17 0.76 4.44 3.44
N ALA A 18 0.15 4.96 2.37
CA ALA A 18 -1.09 5.73 2.37
C ALA A 18 -1.94 5.33 1.15
N ALA A 19 -3.25 5.19 1.32
CA ALA A 19 -4.17 4.96 0.21
C ALA A 19 -4.94 6.26 -0.11
N THR A 20 -5.17 6.54 -1.39
CA THR A 20 -6.06 7.62 -1.82
C THR A 20 -7.47 7.05 -1.94
N GLY A 21 -8.45 7.65 -1.23
CA GLY A 21 -9.83 7.15 -1.17
C GLY A 21 -10.17 6.32 0.08
N GLY A 22 -9.45 6.57 1.18
CA GLY A 22 -9.71 5.94 2.47
C GLY A 22 -8.98 6.69 3.57
N ALA A 23 -9.36 7.95 3.81
CA ALA A 23 -8.78 8.75 4.91
C ALA A 23 -9.00 8.09 6.29
N ASP A 24 -9.85 7.07 6.36
CA ASP A 24 -10.16 6.18 7.47
C ASP A 24 -9.76 4.69 7.22
N SER A 25 -8.97 4.42 6.18
CA SER A 25 -8.58 3.07 5.71
C SER A 25 -9.72 2.20 5.16
N VAL A 26 -10.87 2.80 4.84
CA VAL A 26 -12.01 2.12 4.20
C VAL A 26 -12.29 2.77 2.85
N ILE A 27 -12.28 1.96 1.78
CA ILE A 27 -12.60 2.39 0.43
C ILE A 27 -14.07 2.09 0.17
N ASN A 28 -14.88 3.14 0.00
CA ASN A 28 -16.29 2.99 -0.34
C ASN A 28 -16.53 2.79 -1.85
N ALA A 29 -17.77 2.52 -2.26
CA ALA A 29 -18.13 2.32 -3.67
C ALA A 29 -17.78 3.50 -4.59
N GLN A 30 -17.93 4.74 -4.12
CA GLN A 30 -17.62 5.94 -4.90
C GLN A 30 -16.10 6.15 -5.02
N GLU A 31 -15.35 5.87 -3.96
CA GLU A 31 -13.89 5.92 -3.95
C GLU A 31 -13.30 4.83 -4.86
N TYR A 32 -13.89 3.63 -4.84
CA TYR A 32 -13.51 2.53 -5.72
C TYR A 32 -13.75 2.87 -7.20
N ASP A 33 -14.91 3.46 -7.54
CA ASP A 33 -15.25 3.86 -8.92
C ASP A 33 -14.35 5.00 -9.44
N GLY A 34 -13.88 5.88 -8.55
CA GLY A 34 -12.94 6.95 -8.87
C GLY A 34 -11.50 6.48 -9.15
N GLY A 35 -11.20 5.21 -8.88
CA GLY A 35 -9.86 4.62 -8.97
C GLY A 35 -9.10 4.73 -7.64
N VAL A 36 -8.49 3.61 -7.25
CA VAL A 36 -7.69 3.52 -6.02
C VAL A 36 -6.22 3.64 -6.37
N THR A 37 -5.51 4.53 -5.68
CA THR A 37 -4.06 4.66 -5.82
C THR A 37 -3.40 4.53 -4.45
N LEU A 38 -2.42 3.65 -4.36
CA LEU A 38 -1.55 3.50 -3.19
C LEU A 38 -0.33 4.39 -3.37
N THR A 39 0.07 5.06 -2.31
CA THR A 39 1.22 5.95 -2.30
C THR A 39 1.94 5.87 -0.96
N GLY A 40 3.15 6.40 -0.87
CA GLY A 40 3.83 6.51 0.40
C GLY A 40 5.21 7.13 0.27
N GLY A 41 5.82 7.41 1.41
CA GLY A 41 7.19 7.90 1.47
C GLY A 41 8.19 6.76 1.25
N VAL A 42 9.32 7.08 0.61
CA VAL A 42 10.50 6.22 0.60
C VAL A 42 11.76 7.07 0.75
N SER A 43 12.66 6.72 1.66
CA SER A 43 13.97 7.38 1.81
C SER A 43 15.09 6.48 1.28
N GLY A 44 15.37 6.58 -0.02
CA GLY A 44 16.49 5.86 -0.64
C GLY A 44 16.17 4.46 -1.15
N GLY A 45 14.99 4.25 -1.75
CA GLY A 45 14.68 3.02 -2.49
C GLY A 45 14.66 3.31 -3.99
N ASP A 46 15.51 2.63 -4.77
CA ASP A 46 15.51 2.72 -6.24
C ASP A 46 14.37 1.88 -6.83
N THR A 47 13.97 0.83 -6.10
CA THR A 47 12.88 -0.07 -6.49
C THR A 47 11.92 -0.26 -5.33
N ILE A 48 10.63 -0.24 -5.63
CA ILE A 48 9.55 -0.51 -4.68
C ILE A 48 8.68 -1.61 -5.24
N VAL A 49 8.53 -2.68 -4.46
CA VAL A 49 7.61 -3.79 -4.74
C VAL A 49 6.51 -3.76 -3.69
N VAL A 50 5.26 -3.76 -4.14
CA VAL A 50 4.07 -3.78 -3.29
C VAL A 50 3.40 -5.13 -3.48
N THR A 51 3.37 -5.93 -2.42
CA THR A 51 2.67 -7.20 -2.38
C THR A 51 1.26 -6.98 -1.85
N ILE A 52 0.23 -7.34 -2.61
CA ILE A 52 -1.18 -7.26 -2.22
C ILE A 52 -1.79 -8.66 -2.32
N ASP A 53 -2.30 -9.18 -1.20
CA ASP A 53 -2.82 -10.56 -1.07
C ASP A 53 -1.85 -11.64 -1.59
N GLY A 54 -0.55 -11.40 -1.42
CA GLY A 54 0.51 -12.30 -1.89
C GLY A 54 0.87 -12.17 -3.37
N THR A 55 0.33 -11.19 -4.09
CA THR A 55 0.71 -10.86 -5.48
C THR A 55 1.60 -9.62 -5.51
N ASP A 56 2.73 -9.69 -6.21
CA ASP A 56 3.70 -8.60 -6.28
C ASP A 56 3.41 -7.64 -7.44
N TYR A 57 3.41 -6.35 -7.13
CA TYR A 57 3.22 -5.25 -8.06
C TYR A 57 4.40 -4.28 -7.98
N ALA A 58 4.93 -3.87 -9.13
CA ALA A 58 5.97 -2.84 -9.19
C ALA A 58 5.34 -1.45 -9.04
N ALA A 59 5.79 -0.68 -8.06
CA ALA A 59 5.39 0.71 -7.91
C ALA A 59 6.32 1.65 -8.68
N VAL A 60 5.78 2.80 -9.08
CA VAL A 60 6.55 3.89 -9.66
C VAL A 60 7.15 4.72 -8.52
N VAL A 61 8.46 4.90 -8.54
CA VAL A 61 9.17 5.74 -7.56
C VAL A 61 9.50 7.09 -8.18
N THR A 62 9.14 8.16 -7.50
CA THR A 62 9.43 9.55 -7.86
C THR A 62 10.10 10.25 -6.69
N ASP A 63 11.43 10.41 -6.77
CA ASP A 63 12.28 10.98 -5.72
C ASP A 63 12.10 10.26 -4.37
N THR A 64 11.27 10.80 -3.47
CA THR A 64 11.03 10.27 -2.13
C THR A 64 9.60 9.74 -1.94
N THR A 65 8.86 9.57 -3.03
CA THR A 65 7.47 9.12 -3.02
C THR A 65 7.33 7.94 -3.96
N TRP A 66 6.51 6.96 -3.60
CA TRP A 66 6.12 5.88 -4.49
C TRP A 66 4.62 5.92 -4.77
N ILE A 67 4.21 5.38 -5.91
CA ILE A 67 2.84 5.37 -6.41
C ILE A 67 2.56 4.03 -7.09
N LEU A 68 1.43 3.41 -6.76
CA LEU A 68 0.89 2.24 -7.42
C LEU A 68 -0.61 2.44 -7.68
N ASP A 69 -1.01 2.36 -8.95
CA ASP A 69 -2.42 2.33 -9.31
C ASP A 69 -3.01 0.95 -8.99
N ALA A 70 -3.87 0.91 -7.97
CA ALA A 70 -4.61 -0.28 -7.57
C ALA A 70 -5.89 -0.38 -8.39
N SER A 71 -5.74 -0.86 -9.62
CA SER A 71 -6.86 -1.17 -10.51
C SER A 71 -7.78 -2.24 -9.90
N PRO A 72 -9.00 -2.45 -10.43
CA PRO A 72 -9.91 -3.50 -9.94
C PRO A 72 -9.33 -4.92 -9.95
N ASP A 73 -8.32 -5.17 -10.79
CA ASP A 73 -7.56 -6.43 -10.83
C ASP A 73 -6.55 -6.59 -9.68
N VAL A 74 -6.22 -5.48 -9.00
CA VAL A 74 -5.24 -5.40 -7.90
C VAL A 74 -5.96 -5.42 -6.55
N ILE A 75 -7.02 -4.60 -6.42
CA ILE A 75 -7.87 -4.52 -5.23
C ILE A 75 -9.31 -4.78 -5.68
N THR A 76 -9.92 -5.81 -5.13
CA THR A 76 -11.27 -6.23 -5.53
C THR A 76 -12.34 -5.56 -4.66
N ALA A 77 -13.44 -5.15 -5.28
CA ALA A 77 -14.62 -4.70 -4.55
C ALA A 77 -15.18 -5.81 -3.65
N GLY A 78 -15.82 -5.43 -2.55
CA GLY A 78 -16.45 -6.37 -1.64
C GLY A 78 -17.28 -5.71 -0.53
N ASP A 79 -17.71 -6.55 0.41
CA ASP A 79 -18.41 -6.19 1.66
C ASP A 79 -17.42 -6.39 2.81
N TYR A 80 -16.82 -5.29 3.30
CA TYR A 80 -15.70 -5.30 4.26
C TYR A 80 -14.54 -6.21 3.87
N HIS A 81 -14.20 -6.25 2.58
CA HIS A 81 -13.11 -7.10 2.12
C HIS A 81 -11.77 -6.49 2.50
N THR A 82 -10.92 -7.27 3.20
CA THR A 82 -9.61 -6.79 3.68
C THR A 82 -8.51 -7.29 2.77
N HIS A 83 -7.64 -6.39 2.33
CA HIS A 83 -6.45 -6.65 1.55
C HIS A 83 -5.20 -6.39 2.40
N ASP A 84 -4.31 -7.37 2.45
CA ASP A 84 -3.01 -7.24 3.09
C ASP A 84 -2.01 -6.61 2.12
N VAL A 85 -1.40 -5.49 2.52
CA VAL A 85 -0.43 -4.75 1.70
C VAL A 85 0.93 -4.76 2.37
N VAL A 86 1.95 -5.23 1.66
CA VAL A 86 3.35 -5.18 2.11
C VAL A 86 4.17 -4.44 1.08
N VAL A 87 4.84 -3.37 1.48
CA VAL A 87 5.72 -2.59 0.61
C VAL A 87 7.15 -2.90 0.97
N THR A 88 7.96 -3.26 -0.02
CA THR A 88 9.39 -3.53 0.12
C THR A 88 10.17 -2.56 -0.77
N ALA A 89 11.02 -1.77 -0.14
CA ALA A 89 11.97 -0.86 -0.76
C ALA A 89 13.34 -1.51 -0.85
N THR A 90 13.99 -1.42 -2.02
CA THR A 90 15.38 -1.87 -2.21
C THR A 90 16.19 -0.79 -2.91
N ASP A 91 17.37 -0.47 -2.37
CA ASP A 91 18.32 0.47 -2.96
C ASP A 91 19.33 -0.23 -3.89
N SER A 92 20.07 0.56 -4.68
CA SER A 92 21.13 0.08 -5.57
C SER A 92 22.33 -0.55 -4.86
N ALA A 93 22.50 -0.32 -3.56
CA ALA A 93 23.51 -0.97 -2.74
C ALA A 93 23.04 -2.33 -2.18
N GLY A 94 21.76 -2.67 -2.35
CA GLY A 94 21.14 -3.90 -1.86
C GLY A 94 20.57 -3.81 -0.44
N ASN A 95 20.47 -2.62 0.14
CA ASN A 95 19.75 -2.42 1.39
C ASN A 95 18.25 -2.54 1.14
N THR A 96 17.54 -3.18 2.06
CA THR A 96 16.10 -3.41 1.96
C THR A 96 15.37 -2.92 3.19
N SER A 97 14.18 -2.37 3.02
CA SER A 97 13.26 -2.04 4.11
C SER A 97 11.83 -2.36 3.70
N SER A 98 10.97 -2.64 4.68
CA SER A 98 9.59 -3.02 4.41
C SER A 98 8.61 -2.40 5.41
N ALA A 99 7.42 -2.07 4.93
CA ALA A 99 6.27 -1.68 5.73
C ALA A 99 5.05 -2.53 5.34
N SER A 100 4.12 -2.68 6.27
CA SER A 100 2.86 -3.39 6.04
C SER A 100 1.67 -2.54 6.47
N SER A 101 0.58 -2.64 5.73
CA SER A 101 -0.69 -1.99 6.03
C SER A 101 -1.86 -2.86 5.56
N THR A 102 -3.06 -2.53 5.99
CA THR A 102 -4.29 -3.22 5.59
C THR A 102 -5.25 -2.22 4.96
N ILE A 103 -5.90 -2.62 3.89
CA ILE A 103 -6.93 -1.82 3.21
C ILE A 103 -8.25 -2.56 3.28
N ILE A 104 -9.31 -1.88 3.67
CA ILE A 104 -10.66 -2.45 3.72
C ILE A 104 -11.47 -1.85 2.59
N VAL A 105 -12.14 -2.67 1.79
CA VAL A 105 -13.02 -2.24 0.71
C VAL A 105 -14.45 -2.61 1.06
N ASP A 106 -15.30 -1.59 1.23
CA ASP A 106 -16.74 -1.72 1.49
C ASP A 106 -17.54 -0.97 0.42
N THR A 107 -17.84 -1.68 -0.65
CA THR A 107 -18.68 -1.18 -1.75
C THR A 107 -20.16 -1.49 -1.55
N VAL A 108 -20.53 -2.17 -0.46
CA VAL A 108 -21.88 -2.69 -0.26
C VAL A 108 -22.62 -1.81 0.75
N THR A 109 -23.53 -0.99 0.24
CA THR A 109 -24.37 -0.13 1.10
C THR A 109 -25.57 -0.84 1.71
N SER A 110 -25.60 -2.19 1.69
CA SER A 110 -26.76 -2.96 2.14
C SER A 110 -26.81 -3.03 3.66
N VAL A 111 -27.45 -2.03 4.28
CA VAL A 111 -28.15 -2.26 5.54
C VAL A 111 -29.31 -3.18 5.22
N THR A 112 -29.10 -4.49 5.37
CA THR A 112 -30.22 -5.41 5.53
C THR A 112 -30.82 -5.14 6.92
N VAL A 113 -31.71 -4.15 7.04
CA VAL A 113 -32.69 -4.21 8.13
C VAL A 113 -33.53 -5.43 7.80
N GLY A 114 -33.41 -6.49 8.59
CA GLY A 114 -34.42 -7.52 8.64
C GLY A 114 -35.73 -6.88 9.08
N GLN A 115 -36.49 -6.30 8.13
CA GLN A 115 -37.90 -6.05 8.30
C GLN A 115 -38.58 -7.41 8.25
N SER A 116 -38.53 -8.15 9.36
CA SER A 116 -39.60 -9.10 9.64
C SER A 116 -40.84 -8.28 9.97
N HIS A 117 -41.53 -7.84 8.93
CA HIS A 117 -42.87 -7.29 9.04
C HIS A 117 -43.85 -8.41 8.74
N GLU A 118 -44.11 -9.29 9.71
CA GLU A 118 -45.11 -10.35 9.57
C GLU A 118 -45.90 -10.51 10.86
N GLN A 119 -47.01 -9.75 10.88
CA GLN A 119 -48.33 -9.96 11.51
C GLN A 119 -48.44 -10.32 12.99
#